data_AF-A0AAV4M6R5-F1
#
_entry.id   AF-A0AAV4M6R5-F1
#
_cell.length_a   1.000
_cell.length_b   1.000
_cell.length_c   1.000
_cell.angle_alpha   90.00
_cell.angle_beta   90.00
_cell.angle_gamma   90.00
#
_symmetry.space_group_name_H-M   'P 1'
#
loop_
_entity.id
_entity.type
_entity.pdbx_description
1 polymer ?
#
loop_
_entity_poly.entity_id
_entity_poly.type
_entity_poly.pdbx_seq_one_letter_code
_entity_poly.pdbx_strand_id
1 'polypeptide(L)'
;MDISGHFEITEGKSVVAAGEVRLLENPVFNEISLQINEDSNALSSKIIYDELRIVGFEVGPAFQGLSKVDVEGTSGLVLWQDKWIPFLESLLLFFGVTTKDNEICLMSEVASLKIDPHLLRRAVSENVSSLTLPVNYKKHIRKCCSIGIELSNAHLDHVVHQEITDEPVLSNTSLSSMKSVTLHLNS
;
A
#
# COMPACT_ATOMS: atom_id res chain seq x y z
N MET A 1 12.22 -17.38 17.21
CA MET A 1 12.39 -15.92 17.29
C MET A 1 13.34 -15.65 18.41
N ASP A 2 14.41 -14.94 18.13
CA ASP A 2 15.21 -14.34 19.18
C ASP A 2 14.35 -13.32 19.95
N ILE A 3 14.70 -13.10 21.21
CA ILE A 3 13.98 -12.20 22.13
C ILE A 3 13.97 -10.74 21.66
N SER A 4 14.76 -10.44 20.62
CA SER A 4 14.94 -9.10 20.04
C SER A 4 13.80 -8.71 19.09
N GLY A 5 13.00 -9.67 18.61
CA GLY A 5 11.98 -9.43 17.59
C GLY A 5 12.52 -9.24 16.18
N HIS A 6 13.81 -9.44 15.93
CA HIS A 6 14.39 -9.26 14.60
C HIS A 6 14.01 -10.40 13.66
N PHE A 7 13.82 -10.09 12.38
CA PHE A 7 13.53 -11.08 11.35
C PHE A 7 14.33 -10.81 10.08
N GLU A 8 14.55 -11.88 9.32
CA GLU A 8 15.12 -11.87 7.99
C GLU A 8 14.34 -12.86 7.11
N ILE A 9 14.00 -12.44 5.90
CA ILE A 9 13.36 -13.25 4.87
C ILE A 9 14.38 -13.42 3.75
N THR A 10 14.59 -14.65 3.31
CA THR A 10 15.55 -15.00 2.25
C THR A 10 14.86 -15.69 1.08
N GLU A 11 15.36 -15.42 -0.12
CA GLU A 11 15.02 -16.14 -1.35
C GLU A 11 16.32 -16.72 -1.93
N GLY A 12 16.43 -18.05 -1.91
CA GLY A 12 17.67 -18.74 -2.25
C GLY A 12 18.79 -18.39 -1.28
N LYS A 13 19.79 -17.63 -1.75
CA LYS A 13 20.94 -17.17 -0.94
C LYS A 13 20.92 -15.67 -0.64
N SER A 14 19.86 -14.98 -1.06
CA SER A 14 19.76 -13.53 -1.00
C SER A 14 18.73 -13.12 0.04
N VAL A 15 19.08 -12.18 0.90
CA VAL A 15 18.11 -11.50 1.78
C VAL A 15 17.16 -10.67 0.91
N VAL A 16 15.86 -10.85 1.11
CA VAL A 16 14.80 -10.13 0.40
C VAL A 16 14.10 -9.11 1.28
N ALA A 17 14.07 -9.32 2.60
CA ALA A 17 13.55 -8.37 3.57
C ALA A 17 14.16 -8.66 4.95
N ALA A 18 14.27 -7.63 5.78
CA ALA A 18 14.67 -7.76 7.17
C ALA A 18 14.01 -6.65 7.99
N GLY A 19 13.89 -6.83 9.30
CA GLY A 19 13.30 -5.82 10.17
C GLY A 19 13.10 -6.32 11.59
N GLU A 20 12.22 -5.63 12.32
CA GLU A 20 11.83 -5.96 13.68
C GLU A 20 10.30 -6.07 13.78
N VAL A 21 9.81 -7.08 14.50
CA VAL A 21 8.41 -7.27 14.83
C VAL A 21 8.26 -7.44 16.34
N ARG A 22 7.32 -6.71 16.92
CA ARG A 22 7.01 -6.76 18.34
C ARG A 22 5.53 -6.56 18.59
N LEU A 23 5.03 -7.20 19.65
CA LEU A 23 3.68 -6.95 20.14
C LEU A 23 3.67 -5.61 20.88
N LEU A 24 2.67 -4.77 20.57
CA LEU A 24 2.47 -3.51 21.28
C LEU A 24 1.40 -3.71 22.36
N GLU A 25 1.67 -3.26 23.57
CA GLU A 25 0.68 -3.20 24.63
C GLU A 25 -0.15 -1.92 24.49
N ASN A 26 -1.48 -2.06 24.39
CA ASN A 26 -2.43 -0.94 24.27
C ASN A 26 -2.07 0.07 23.16
N PRO A 27 -1.92 -0.37 21.90
CA PRO A 27 -1.56 0.52 20.80
C PRO A 27 -2.64 1.59 20.58
N VAL A 28 -2.21 2.86 20.52
CA VAL A 28 -3.09 3.98 20.18
C VAL A 28 -3.01 4.22 18.67
N PHE A 29 -4.16 4.24 18.00
CA PHE A 29 -4.28 4.55 16.58
C PHE A 29 -4.76 5.98 16.36
N ASN A 30 -4.36 6.55 15.22
CA ASN A 30 -4.81 7.83 14.73
C ASN A 30 -6.29 7.75 14.33
N GLU A 31 -7.04 8.78 14.69
CA GLU A 31 -8.41 8.94 14.20
C GLU A 31 -8.43 9.05 12.68
N ILE A 32 -9.46 8.43 12.09
CA ILE A 32 -9.70 8.33 10.65
C ILE A 32 -11.01 9.05 10.38
N SER A 33 -10.97 9.98 9.43
CA SER A 33 -12.16 10.65 8.94
C SER A 33 -12.93 9.67 8.03
N LEU A 34 -14.14 9.29 8.48
CA LEU A 34 -15.03 8.41 7.70
C LEU A 34 -15.68 9.11 6.50
N GLN A 35 -15.62 10.44 6.45
CA GLN A 35 -16.30 11.23 5.44
C GLN A 35 -15.37 11.48 4.26
N ILE A 36 -15.58 10.73 3.19
CA ILE A 36 -15.18 11.17 1.86
C ILE A 36 -16.42 11.89 1.34
N ASN A 37 -16.32 13.21 1.15
CA ASN A 37 -17.44 14.00 0.67
C ASN A 37 -18.03 13.32 -0.57
N GLU A 38 -19.30 12.91 -0.48
CA GLU A 38 -20.03 12.36 -1.63
C GLU A 38 -20.16 13.42 -2.74
N ASP A 39 -20.10 14.71 -2.34
CA ASP A 39 -20.08 15.87 -3.20
C ASP A 39 -18.67 16.14 -3.76
N SER A 40 -18.39 15.49 -4.89
CA SER A 40 -17.63 16.06 -6.03
C SER A 40 -16.18 16.51 -5.77
N ASN A 41 -15.23 15.55 -5.85
CA ASN A 41 -13.92 15.64 -6.54
C ASN A 41 -13.05 14.41 -6.21
N ALA A 42 -13.61 13.20 -6.16
CA ALA A 42 -12.85 11.98 -5.93
C ALA A 42 -12.54 11.27 -7.26
N LEU A 43 -11.29 10.85 -7.45
CA LEU A 43 -10.87 9.97 -8.52
C LEU A 43 -11.47 8.59 -8.30
N SER A 44 -12.12 8.05 -9.33
CA SER A 44 -12.62 6.68 -9.32
C SER A 44 -11.49 5.67 -9.48
N SER A 45 -11.71 4.44 -9.00
CA SER A 45 -10.83 3.29 -9.25
C SER A 45 -10.33 3.21 -10.69
N LYS A 46 -11.23 3.33 -11.68
CA LYS A 46 -10.88 3.30 -13.09
C LYS A 46 -9.85 4.38 -13.46
N ILE A 47 -10.09 5.62 -13.04
CA ILE A 47 -9.20 6.75 -13.36
C ILE A 47 -7.82 6.51 -12.73
N ILE A 48 -7.79 6.12 -11.45
CA ILE A 48 -6.54 5.83 -10.72
C ILE A 48 -5.72 4.77 -11.47
N TYR A 49 -6.34 3.64 -11.84
CA TYR A 49 -5.62 2.55 -12.48
C TYR A 49 -5.30 2.79 -13.96
N ASP A 50 -6.07 3.64 -14.65
CA ASP A 50 -5.73 4.07 -16.01
C ASP A 50 -4.54 5.05 -15.99
N GLU A 51 -4.43 5.95 -15.01
CA GLU A 51 -3.26 6.83 -14.82
C GLU A 51 -1.99 6.03 -14.49
N LEU A 52 -2.08 5.05 -13.59
CA LEU A 52 -0.97 4.13 -13.31
C LEU A 52 -0.51 3.40 -14.58
N ARG A 53 -1.45 2.97 -15.43
CA ARG A 53 -1.12 2.31 -16.70
C ARG A 53 -0.45 3.25 -17.70
N ILE A 54 -0.88 4.52 -17.77
CA ILE A 54 -0.29 5.53 -18.64
C ILE A 54 1.19 5.73 -18.32
N VAL A 55 1.58 5.64 -17.04
CA VAL A 55 3.00 5.75 -16.65
C VAL A 55 3.78 4.43 -16.69
N GLY A 56 3.15 3.34 -17.17
CA GLY A 56 3.78 2.03 -17.30
C GLY A 56 3.70 1.14 -16.05
N PHE A 57 2.89 1.50 -15.06
CA PHE A 57 2.65 0.67 -13.86
C PHE A 57 1.33 -0.10 -13.98
N GLU A 58 1.41 -1.36 -14.41
CA GLU A 58 0.23 -2.21 -14.56
C GLU A 58 -0.07 -2.98 -13.27
N VAL A 59 -1.20 -2.66 -12.63
CA VAL A 59 -1.67 -3.35 -11.43
C VAL A 59 -2.66 -4.44 -11.82
N GLY A 60 -2.36 -5.69 -11.46
CA GLY A 60 -3.26 -6.82 -11.72
C GLY A 60 -4.60 -6.70 -10.99
N PRO A 61 -5.71 -7.26 -11.52
CA PRO A 61 -7.06 -7.06 -10.96
C PRO A 61 -7.22 -7.40 -9.47
N ALA A 62 -6.47 -8.39 -8.97
CA ALA A 62 -6.51 -8.78 -7.57
C ALA A 62 -5.94 -7.71 -6.61
N PHE A 63 -5.15 -6.76 -7.12
CA PHE A 63 -4.49 -5.69 -6.36
C PHE A 63 -5.11 -4.31 -6.64
N GLN A 64 -6.22 -4.26 -7.39
CA GLN A 64 -6.94 -3.03 -7.70
C GLN A 64 -7.93 -2.63 -6.59
N GLY A 65 -7.44 -2.55 -5.33
CA GLY A 65 -8.28 -2.30 -4.17
C GLY A 65 -8.65 -0.83 -3.91
N LEU A 66 -8.03 0.14 -4.59
CA LEU A 66 -8.38 1.57 -4.45
C LEU A 66 -9.71 1.84 -5.17
N SER A 67 -10.73 2.16 -4.39
CA SER A 67 -12.07 2.44 -4.89
C SER A 67 -12.26 3.93 -5.21
N LYS A 68 -11.80 4.80 -4.30
CA LYS A 68 -11.85 6.26 -4.43
C LYS A 68 -10.62 6.89 -3.77
N VAL A 69 -10.14 8.00 -4.33
CA VAL A 69 -9.14 8.88 -3.70
C VAL A 69 -9.57 10.32 -3.95
N ASP A 70 -9.54 11.18 -2.94
CA ASP A 70 -9.81 12.61 -3.13
C ASP A 70 -8.70 13.27 -3.97
N VAL A 71 -9.02 14.35 -4.69
CA VAL A 71 -8.04 15.06 -5.53
C VAL A 71 -6.91 15.68 -4.72
N GLU A 72 -7.13 15.97 -3.44
CA GLU A 72 -6.11 16.48 -2.53
C GLU A 72 -5.12 15.39 -2.07
N GLY A 73 -5.40 14.11 -2.33
CA GLY A 73 -4.59 12.99 -1.88
C GLY A 73 -4.55 12.86 -0.34
N THR A 74 -5.60 13.23 0.36
CA THR A 74 -5.68 13.16 1.82
C THR A 74 -6.62 12.07 2.33
N SER A 75 -7.54 11.59 1.50
CA SER A 75 -8.53 10.58 1.87
C SER A 75 -8.91 9.65 0.72
N GLY A 76 -9.37 8.45 1.05
CA GLY A 76 -9.78 7.47 0.05
C GLY A 76 -10.50 6.26 0.64
N LEU A 77 -11.01 5.40 -0.24
CA LEU A 77 -11.63 4.11 0.08
C LEU A 77 -10.80 2.97 -0.48
N VAL A 78 -10.55 1.97 0.35
CA VAL A 78 -9.84 0.74 0.00
C VAL A 78 -10.74 -0.47 0.23
N LEU A 79 -10.82 -1.35 -0.76
CA LEU A 79 -11.60 -2.58 -0.69
C LEU A 79 -10.90 -3.62 0.19
N TRP A 80 -11.64 -4.14 1.16
CA TRP A 80 -11.29 -5.32 1.94
C TRP A 80 -11.98 -6.56 1.35
N GLN A 81 -11.21 -7.56 0.93
CA GLN A 81 -11.73 -8.80 0.35
C GLN A 81 -11.32 -10.04 1.16
N ASP A 82 -11.21 -9.89 2.48
CA ASP A 82 -10.72 -10.93 3.38
C ASP A 82 -9.30 -11.43 3.02
N LYS A 83 -8.50 -10.55 2.41
CA LYS A 83 -7.12 -10.82 2.01
C LYS A 83 -6.23 -9.67 2.46
N TRP A 84 -5.29 -9.99 3.33
CA TRP A 84 -4.34 -9.01 3.86
C TRP A 84 -3.40 -8.46 2.80
N ILE A 85 -2.85 -9.31 1.92
CA ILE A 85 -1.83 -8.87 0.95
C ILE A 85 -2.39 -7.80 0.00
N PRO A 86 -3.52 -8.00 -0.70
CA PRO A 86 -4.06 -6.95 -1.58
C PRO A 86 -4.50 -5.69 -0.84
N PHE A 87 -4.99 -5.85 0.38
CA PHE A 87 -5.40 -4.72 1.21
C PHE A 87 -4.21 -3.85 1.61
N LEU A 88 -3.15 -4.48 2.13
CA LEU A 88 -1.90 -3.79 2.46
C LEU A 88 -1.28 -3.16 1.22
N GLU A 89 -1.23 -3.88 0.10
CA GLU A 89 -0.72 -3.34 -1.18
C GLU A 89 -1.48 -2.09 -1.62
N SER A 90 -2.81 -2.08 -1.46
CA SER A 90 -3.64 -0.92 -1.79
C SER A 90 -3.36 0.28 -0.87
N LEU A 91 -3.03 0.05 0.40
CA LEU A 91 -2.62 1.12 1.33
C LEU A 91 -1.23 1.66 1.01
N LEU A 92 -0.31 0.80 0.56
CA LEU A 92 1.02 1.20 0.06
C LEU A 92 0.87 2.04 -1.21
N LEU A 93 0.03 1.60 -2.15
CA LEU A 93 -0.26 2.32 -3.38
C LEU A 93 -0.93 3.67 -3.10
N PHE A 94 -1.92 3.72 -2.18
CA PHE A 94 -2.51 4.98 -1.72
C PHE A 94 -1.45 5.93 -1.21
N PHE A 95 -0.54 5.46 -0.35
CA PHE A 95 0.57 6.28 0.15
C PHE A 95 1.47 6.76 -1.01
N GLY A 96 1.81 5.91 -1.98
CA GLY A 96 2.62 6.28 -3.14
C GLY A 96 1.98 7.36 -4.03
N VAL A 97 0.68 7.26 -4.32
CA VAL A 97 -0.02 8.22 -5.19
C VAL A 97 -0.38 9.53 -4.51
N THR A 98 -0.39 9.58 -3.17
CA THR A 98 -0.80 10.77 -2.40
C THR A 98 0.36 11.62 -1.87
N THR A 99 1.58 11.10 -1.90
CA THR A 99 2.74 11.69 -1.24
C THR A 99 3.55 12.62 -2.12
N LYS A 100 3.53 12.45 -3.44
CA LYS A 100 4.22 13.34 -4.39
C LYS A 100 3.24 13.94 -5.38
N ASP A 101 3.28 15.26 -5.46
CA ASP A 101 2.45 16.08 -6.35
C ASP A 101 2.77 15.75 -7.81
N ASN A 102 2.05 14.76 -8.38
CA ASN A 102 2.08 14.31 -9.78
C ASN A 102 3.16 13.30 -10.18
N GLU A 103 3.82 12.63 -9.23
CA GLU A 103 4.75 11.54 -9.53
C GLU A 103 4.36 10.26 -8.80
N ILE A 104 4.13 9.19 -9.57
CA ILE A 104 3.88 7.87 -9.00
C ILE A 104 5.19 7.34 -8.43
N CYS A 105 5.23 7.19 -7.10
CA CYS A 105 6.35 6.59 -6.40
C CYS A 105 5.93 5.26 -5.79
N LEU A 106 6.83 4.28 -5.88
CA LEU A 106 6.65 3.01 -5.19
C LEU A 106 7.46 3.03 -3.92
N MET A 107 6.92 2.38 -2.89
CA MET A 107 7.64 2.22 -1.65
C MET A 107 8.72 1.18 -1.81
N SER A 108 9.96 1.56 -1.52
CA SER A 108 11.09 0.63 -1.46
C SER A 108 11.42 0.17 -0.05
N GLU A 109 11.01 0.95 0.95
CA GLU A 109 11.21 0.62 2.36
C GLU A 109 10.00 1.02 3.21
N VAL A 110 9.42 0.02 3.90
CA VAL A 110 8.43 0.24 4.95
C VAL A 110 9.17 0.49 6.25
N ALA A 111 9.23 1.74 6.71
CA ALA A 111 9.94 2.06 7.95
C ALA A 111 9.17 1.65 9.22
N SER A 112 7.83 1.72 9.22
CA SER A 112 7.01 1.24 10.34
C SER A 112 5.58 0.97 9.90
N LEU A 113 5.11 -0.23 10.24
CA LEU A 113 3.74 -0.70 10.02
C LEU A 113 3.17 -1.20 11.36
N LYS A 114 2.08 -0.57 11.81
CA LYS A 114 1.35 -0.94 13.02
C LYS A 114 0.00 -1.52 12.63
N ILE A 115 -0.31 -2.73 13.10
CA ILE A 115 -1.55 -3.43 12.76
C ILE A 115 -2.25 -3.88 14.05
N ASP A 116 -3.56 -3.61 14.12
CA ASP A 116 -4.50 -4.20 15.07
C ASP A 116 -5.61 -4.92 14.27
N PRO A 117 -5.54 -6.26 14.17
CA PRO A 117 -6.51 -7.04 13.41
C PRO A 117 -7.90 -7.07 14.07
N HIS A 118 -8.01 -6.78 15.38
CA HIS A 118 -9.30 -6.76 16.07
C HIS A 118 -10.10 -5.53 15.70
N LEU A 119 -9.45 -4.36 15.59
CA LEU A 119 -10.09 -3.14 15.09
C LEU A 119 -10.58 -3.30 13.66
N LEU A 120 -9.74 -3.88 12.79
CA LEU A 120 -10.12 -4.16 11.41
C LEU A 120 -11.33 -5.11 11.35
N ARG A 121 -11.27 -6.23 12.06
CA ARG A 121 -12.35 -7.23 12.10
C ARG A 121 -13.66 -6.63 12.60
N ARG A 122 -13.62 -5.81 13.65
CA ARG A 122 -14.80 -5.14 14.20
C ARG A 122 -15.43 -4.22 13.14
N ALA A 123 -14.64 -3.37 12.50
CA ALA A 123 -15.16 -2.46 11.49
C ALA A 123 -15.73 -3.19 10.26
N VAL A 124 -15.10 -4.26 9.80
CA VAL A 124 -15.63 -5.11 8.72
C VAL A 124 -16.96 -5.76 9.12
N SER A 125 -17.10 -6.20 10.37
CA SER A 125 -18.35 -6.78 10.87
C SER A 125 -19.49 -5.77 11.02
N GLU A 126 -19.16 -4.51 11.28
CA GLU A 126 -20.13 -3.40 11.39
C GLU A 126 -20.53 -2.85 10.01
N ASN A 127 -19.65 -2.97 9.00
CA ASN A 127 -19.82 -2.40 7.66
C ASN A 127 -20.10 -3.48 6.60
N VAL A 128 -21.22 -4.19 6.77
CA VAL A 128 -21.58 -5.36 5.95
C VAL A 128 -21.97 -4.97 4.51
N SER A 129 -22.46 -3.75 4.29
CA SER A 129 -22.99 -3.27 3.00
C SER A 129 -21.91 -2.86 1.99
N SER A 130 -20.79 -2.33 2.48
CA SER A 130 -19.66 -1.97 1.65
C SER A 130 -18.39 -2.44 2.34
N LEU A 131 -17.75 -3.47 1.79
CA LEU A 131 -16.43 -3.92 2.26
C LEU A 131 -15.32 -2.90 1.95
N THR A 132 -15.64 -1.61 1.84
CA THR A 132 -14.68 -0.52 1.64
C THR A 132 -14.38 0.15 2.96
N LEU A 133 -13.09 0.31 3.25
CA LEU A 133 -12.59 0.93 4.46
C LEU A 133 -11.93 2.27 4.12
N PRO A 134 -12.11 3.28 4.97
CA PRO A 134 -11.49 4.58 4.79
C PRO A 134 -9.97 4.48 4.98
N VAL A 135 -9.25 5.27 4.21
CA VAL A 135 -7.82 5.54 4.37
C VAL A 135 -7.60 7.06 4.36
N ASN A 136 -6.72 7.56 5.21
CA ASN A 136 -6.30 8.95 5.20
C ASN A 136 -4.78 9.08 5.15
N TYR A 137 -4.29 10.09 4.44
CA TYR A 137 -2.90 10.52 4.49
C TYR A 137 -2.76 11.81 5.29
N LYS A 138 -2.08 11.74 6.43
CA LYS A 138 -1.79 12.88 7.31
C LYS A 138 -0.45 13.49 6.94
N LYS A 139 -0.45 14.45 6.00
CA LYS A 139 0.75 15.10 5.43
C LYS A 139 1.72 15.64 6.50
N HIS A 140 1.21 16.26 7.57
CA HIS A 140 2.01 16.87 8.64
C HIS A 140 2.90 15.87 9.41
N ILE A 141 2.51 14.59 9.47
CA ILE A 141 3.26 13.52 10.16
C ILE A 141 3.66 12.39 9.21
N ARG A 142 3.42 12.55 7.89
CA ARG A 142 3.70 11.57 6.85
C ARG A 142 3.19 10.16 7.21
N LYS A 143 1.93 10.07 7.64
CA LYS A 143 1.29 8.80 8.01
C LYS A 143 0.10 8.47 7.13
N CYS A 144 0.04 7.25 6.62
CA CYS A 144 -1.15 6.67 6.03
C CYS A 144 -1.87 5.83 7.09
N CYS A 145 -3.14 6.12 7.32
CA CYS A 145 -3.94 5.54 8.38
C CYS A 145 -5.19 4.89 7.78
N SER A 146 -5.44 3.63 8.08
CA SER A 146 -6.71 2.94 7.86
C SER A 146 -7.12 2.21 9.15
N ILE A 147 -8.29 1.59 9.17
CA ILE A 147 -8.84 1.05 10.41
C ILE A 147 -7.94 -0.07 10.94
N GLY A 148 -7.38 0.14 12.13
CA GLY A 148 -6.42 -0.78 12.73
C GLY A 148 -5.08 -0.84 11.99
N ILE A 149 -4.76 0.09 11.09
CA ILE A 149 -3.49 0.11 10.35
C ILE A 149 -2.90 1.51 10.33
N GLU A 150 -1.62 1.62 10.70
CA GLU A 150 -0.82 2.80 10.44
C GLU A 150 0.48 2.45 9.75
N LEU A 151 0.71 3.14 8.64
CA LEU A 151 1.97 3.18 7.92
C LEU A 151 2.62 4.55 8.15
N SER A 152 3.91 4.54 8.49
CA SER A 152 4.66 5.78 8.72
C SER A 152 6.10 5.68 8.25
N ASN A 153 6.71 6.83 7.96
CA ASN A 153 8.13 6.97 7.63
C ASN A 153 8.62 6.18 6.40
N ALA A 154 7.70 5.74 5.53
CA ALA A 154 8.07 4.98 4.34
C ALA A 154 8.95 5.78 3.37
N HIS A 155 9.97 5.12 2.82
CA HIS A 155 10.82 5.64 1.76
C HIS A 155 10.18 5.35 0.41
N LEU A 156 10.19 6.37 -0.45
CA LEU A 156 9.55 6.33 -1.75
C LEU A 156 10.60 6.52 -2.82
N ASP A 157 10.75 5.52 -3.67
CA ASP A 157 11.58 5.62 -4.86
C ASP A 157 10.73 6.05 -6.06
N HIS A 158 11.34 6.87 -6.90
CA HIS A 158 10.73 7.23 -8.17
C HIS A 158 10.61 5.97 -9.04
N VAL A 159 9.46 5.80 -9.69
CA VAL A 159 9.37 4.85 -10.79
C VAL A 159 10.20 5.40 -11.94
N VAL A 160 11.36 4.79 -12.20
CA VAL A 160 12.18 5.16 -13.35
C VAL A 160 11.52 4.60 -14.60
N HIS A 161 11.10 5.48 -15.50
CA HIS A 161 10.71 5.09 -16.85
C HIS A 161 11.90 4.40 -17.53
N GLN A 162 11.73 3.14 -17.94
CA GLN A 162 12.52 2.64 -19.04
C GLN A 162 11.96 3.32 -20.30
N GLU A 163 12.77 4.16 -20.95
CA GLU A 163 12.50 4.52 -22.34
C GLU A 163 12.38 3.20 -23.11
N ILE A 164 11.19 2.91 -23.63
CA ILE A 164 11.05 1.90 -24.67
C ILE A 164 11.78 2.49 -25.88
N THR A 165 13.08 2.25 -25.97
CA THR A 165 13.83 2.47 -27.20
C THR A 165 13.33 1.39 -28.15
N ASP A 166 12.68 1.82 -29.22
CA ASP A 166 12.06 0.97 -30.25
C ASP A 166 13.13 0.29 -31.13
N GLU A 167 14.16 -0.31 -30.53
CA GLU A 167 15.16 -1.14 -31.19
C GLU A 167 15.03 -2.60 -30.72
N PRO A 168 14.88 -3.57 -31.64
CA PRO A 168 14.76 -4.97 -31.27
C PRO A 168 16.13 -5.50 -30.90
N VAL A 169 16.49 -5.40 -29.61
CA VAL A 169 17.72 -6.01 -29.09
C VAL A 169 17.36 -7.18 -28.21
N LEU A 170 17.58 -8.38 -28.74
CA LEU A 170 17.71 -9.62 -27.97
C LEU A 170 18.88 -9.44 -26.99
N SER A 171 18.58 -9.03 -25.75
CA SER A 171 19.54 -9.04 -24.66
C SER A 171 18.96 -9.79 -23.48
N ASN A 172 19.58 -10.95 -23.21
CA ASN A 172 19.35 -11.74 -22.01
C ASN A 172 19.99 -10.98 -20.84
N THR A 173 19.24 -10.13 -20.16
CA THR A 173 19.71 -9.47 -18.93
C THR A 173 18.71 -9.67 -17.81
N SER A 174 19.20 -10.37 -16.79
CA SER A 174 18.56 -10.72 -15.53
C SER A 174 17.80 -9.56 -14.90
N LEU A 175 16.51 -9.79 -14.66
CA LEU A 175 15.60 -8.95 -13.89
C LEU A 175 16.07 -8.90 -12.42
N SER A 176 16.92 -7.94 -12.07
CA SER A 176 17.24 -7.66 -10.66
C SER A 176 16.50 -6.42 -10.20
N SER A 177 15.64 -6.62 -9.20
CA SER A 177 15.04 -5.59 -8.33
C SER A 177 13.70 -4.98 -8.73
N MET A 178 12.69 -5.82 -8.92
CA MET A 178 11.41 -5.62 -8.21
C MET A 178 11.03 -6.96 -7.58
N LYS A 179 11.47 -7.18 -6.34
CA LYS A 179 11.03 -8.33 -5.55
C LYS A 179 9.60 -8.03 -5.13
N SER A 180 8.62 -8.57 -5.84
CA SER A 180 7.28 -8.71 -5.30
C SER A 180 7.38 -9.62 -4.08
N VAL A 181 7.37 -9.05 -2.88
CA VAL A 181 7.32 -9.82 -1.64
C VAL A 181 5.90 -10.39 -1.52
N THR A 182 5.68 -11.55 -2.15
CA THR A 182 4.45 -12.30 -2.02
C THR A 182 4.52 -13.08 -0.70
N LEU A 183 3.94 -12.52 0.36
CA LEU A 183 3.82 -13.21 1.66
C LEU A 183 2.79 -14.33 1.56
N HIS A 184 3.20 -15.55 1.22
CA HIS A 184 2.36 -16.73 1.40
C HIS A 184 2.19 -17.04 2.88
N LEU A 185 1.11 -16.54 3.49
CA LEU A 185 0.64 -17.04 4.78
C LEU A 185 -0.15 -18.32 4.53
N ASN A 186 0.42 -19.47 4.90
CA ASN A 186 -0.31 -20.73 4.90
C ASN A 186 -1.43 -20.68 5.95
N SER A 187 -2.61 -21.12 5.52
CA SER A 187 -3.88 -21.20 6.26
C SER A 187 -3.79 -21.96 7.58
#